data_AF-A0A849TLG3-F1
#
_entry.id   AF-A0A849TLG3-F1
#
_cell.length_a   1.000
_cell.length_b   1.000
_cell.length_c   1.000
_cell.angle_alpha   90.00
_cell.angle_beta   90.00
_cell.angle_gamma   90.00
#
_symmetry.space_group_name_H-M   'P 1'
#
loop_
_entity.id
_entity.type
_entity.pdbx_description
1 polymer ?
#
loop_
_entity_poly.entity_id
_entity_poly.type
_entity_poly.pdbx_seq_one_letter_code
_entity_poly.pdbx_strand_id
1 'polypeptide(L)'
;ATGAMTGGGYPDGIREIMDPWARGDRATAKKAYAKWLPLINYENRQCGLIAAKALMQEGGVIRSDAVRHPLSPLHPETRAGLIEIARDLNAKVLSWGK
;
A
#
# COMPACT_ATOMS: atom_id res chain seq x y z
N ALA A 1 -5.19 -2.66 -19.99
CA ALA A 1 -4.12 -3.52 -19.42
C ALA A 1 -4.76 -4.79 -18.85
N THR A 2 -4.03 -5.90 -18.87
CA THR A 2 -4.48 -7.22 -18.38
C THR A 2 -3.80 -7.65 -17.07
N GLY A 3 -2.92 -6.80 -16.53
CA GLY A 3 -2.26 -6.98 -15.24
C GLY A 3 -1.74 -5.65 -14.69
N ALA A 4 -1.29 -5.66 -13.44
CA ALA A 4 -0.71 -4.51 -12.75
C ALA A 4 0.49 -4.97 -11.91
N MET A 5 1.66 -4.34 -12.12
CA MET A 5 2.83 -4.51 -11.27
C MET A 5 2.83 -3.39 -10.22
N THR A 6 2.42 -3.72 -9.00
CA THR A 6 2.21 -2.78 -7.90
C THR A 6 3.41 -2.74 -6.95
N GLY A 7 3.38 -1.84 -5.97
CA GLY A 7 4.14 -2.02 -4.74
C GLY A 7 3.71 -3.28 -3.98
N GLY A 8 4.57 -3.73 -3.06
CA GLY A 8 4.37 -4.98 -2.30
C GLY A 8 3.57 -4.84 -1.00
N GLY A 9 3.16 -3.62 -0.61
CA GLY A 9 2.60 -3.35 0.71
C GLY A 9 1.16 -3.83 0.90
N TYR A 10 0.31 -3.69 -0.13
CA TYR A 10 -1.13 -3.96 -0.03
C TYR A 10 -1.72 -4.49 -1.36
N PRO A 11 -1.14 -5.55 -1.97
CA PRO A 11 -1.67 -6.13 -3.20
C PRO A 11 -3.09 -6.71 -3.03
N ASP A 12 -3.48 -7.07 -1.80
CA ASP A 12 -4.84 -7.42 -1.41
C ASP A 12 -5.84 -6.31 -1.78
N GLY A 13 -5.51 -5.06 -1.45
CA GLY A 13 -6.34 -3.90 -1.78
C GLY A 13 -6.42 -3.63 -3.28
N ILE A 14 -5.30 -3.76 -4.00
CA ILE A 14 -5.30 -3.56 -5.46
C ILE A 14 -6.13 -4.63 -6.17
N ARG A 15 -6.21 -5.85 -5.62
CA ARG A 15 -7.01 -6.92 -6.19
C ARG A 15 -8.52 -6.65 -6.11
N GLU A 16 -8.98 -5.89 -5.11
CA GLU A 16 -10.36 -5.37 -5.07
C GLU A 16 -10.72 -4.52 -6.31
N ILE A 17 -9.71 -3.99 -7.02
CA ILE A 17 -9.87 -3.17 -8.24
C ILE A 17 -9.78 -4.05 -9.48
N MET A 18 -8.76 -4.92 -9.53
CA MET A 18 -8.43 -5.71 -10.71
C MET A 18 -9.44 -6.83 -10.96
N ASP A 19 -9.96 -7.48 -9.93
CA ASP A 19 -10.91 -8.58 -10.08
C ASP A 19 -12.25 -8.11 -10.70
N PRO A 20 -12.87 -6.99 -10.25
CA PRO A 20 -14.03 -6.42 -10.94
C PRO A 20 -13.74 -5.95 -12.35
N TRP A 21 -12.58 -5.34 -12.58
CA TRP A 21 -12.19 -4.92 -13.92
C TRP A 21 -12.10 -6.10 -14.89
N ALA A 22 -11.47 -7.21 -14.47
CA ALA A 22 -11.30 -8.41 -15.29
C ALA A 22 -12.62 -9.06 -15.71
N ARG A 23 -13.67 -8.97 -14.88
CA ARG A 23 -15.02 -9.47 -15.19
C ARG A 23 -15.93 -8.44 -15.89
N GLY A 24 -15.42 -7.26 -16.26
CA GLY A 24 -16.19 -6.20 -16.93
C GLY A 24 -17.03 -5.30 -16.01
N ASP A 25 -16.93 -5.47 -14.69
CA ASP A 25 -17.64 -4.68 -13.68
C ASP A 25 -16.90 -3.36 -13.40
N ARG A 26 -17.08 -2.41 -14.31
CA ARG A 26 -16.41 -1.09 -14.26
C ARG A 26 -16.87 -0.24 -13.08
N ALA A 27 -18.10 -0.40 -12.61
CA ALA A 27 -18.64 0.42 -11.52
C ALA A 27 -17.97 0.06 -10.20
N THR A 28 -17.90 -1.24 -9.88
CA THR A 28 -17.21 -1.71 -8.68
C THR A 28 -15.71 -1.41 -8.74
N ALA A 29 -15.07 -1.61 -9.90
CA ALA A 29 -13.65 -1.27 -10.08
C ALA A 29 -13.37 0.21 -9.77
N LYS A 30 -14.18 1.14 -10.28
CA LYS A 30 -14.03 2.58 -10.01
C LYS A 30 -14.21 2.91 -8.52
N LYS A 31 -15.20 2.29 -7.86
CA LYS A 31 -15.44 2.50 -6.42
C LYS A 31 -14.27 1.99 -5.58
N ALA A 32 -13.76 0.79 -5.89
CA ALA A 32 -12.57 0.24 -5.24
C ALA A 32 -11.33 1.11 -5.48
N TYR A 33 -11.12 1.56 -6.72
CA TYR A 33 -10.02 2.46 -7.04
C TYR A 33 -10.11 3.76 -6.23
N ALA A 34 -11.28 4.40 -6.17
CA ALA A 34 -11.48 5.62 -5.38
C ALA A 34 -11.21 5.40 -3.87
N LYS A 35 -11.60 4.25 -3.33
CA LYS A 35 -11.29 3.85 -1.94
C LYS A 35 -9.78 3.77 -1.70
N TRP A 36 -9.03 3.09 -2.57
CA TRP A 36 -7.59 2.84 -2.37
C TRP A 36 -6.68 3.95 -2.87
N LEU A 37 -7.18 4.88 -3.69
CA LEU A 37 -6.40 5.94 -4.31
C LEU A 37 -5.61 6.81 -3.31
N PRO A 38 -6.13 7.16 -2.11
CA PRO A 38 -5.34 7.91 -1.14
C PRO A 38 -4.04 7.20 -0.75
N LEU A 39 -4.09 5.90 -0.47
CA LEU A 39 -2.90 5.11 -0.10
C LEU A 39 -1.96 4.93 -1.29
N ILE A 40 -2.51 4.65 -2.48
CA ILE A 40 -1.75 4.55 -3.73
C ILE A 40 -1.00 5.85 -4.01
N ASN A 41 -1.68 6.98 -3.87
CA ASN A 41 -1.09 8.30 -4.11
C ASN A 41 -0.06 8.64 -3.03
N TYR A 42 -0.32 8.30 -1.78
CA TYR A 42 0.60 8.55 -0.67
C TYR A 42 1.89 7.74 -0.84
N GLU A 43 1.79 6.46 -1.18
CA GLU A 43 2.93 5.64 -1.59
C GLU A 43 3.68 6.29 -2.76
N ASN A 44 2.99 6.64 -3.83
CA ASN A 44 3.61 7.16 -5.04
C ASN A 44 4.35 8.49 -4.84
N ARG A 45 3.77 9.40 -4.04
CA ARG A 45 4.25 10.79 -3.94
C ARG A 45 5.07 11.08 -2.69
N GLN A 46 4.86 10.34 -1.60
CA GLN A 46 5.48 10.64 -0.31
C GLN A 46 6.50 9.57 0.12
N CYS A 47 6.23 8.30 -0.17
CA CYS A 47 7.02 7.21 0.41
C CYS A 47 7.94 6.48 -0.58
N GLY A 48 7.55 6.40 -1.85
CA GLY A 48 8.25 5.65 -2.87
C GLY A 48 8.51 4.19 -2.48
N LEU A 49 9.69 3.68 -2.83
CA LEU A 49 10.08 2.27 -2.64
C LEU A 49 10.07 1.78 -1.17
N ILE A 50 10.05 2.69 -0.19
CA ILE A 50 10.13 2.35 1.24
C ILE A 50 8.74 1.98 1.81
N ALA A 51 7.66 2.41 1.16
CA ALA A 51 6.29 2.27 1.67
C ALA A 51 5.94 0.84 2.09
N ALA A 52 6.20 -0.13 1.22
CA ALA A 52 5.91 -1.54 1.48
C ALA A 52 6.64 -2.04 2.73
N LYS A 53 7.92 -1.67 2.90
CA LYS A 53 8.71 -2.09 4.06
C LYS A 53 8.25 -1.45 5.36
N ALA A 54 7.88 -0.16 5.33
CA ALA A 54 7.34 0.54 6.48
C ALA A 54 6.04 -0.12 6.97
N LEU A 55 5.12 -0.45 6.05
CA LEU A 55 3.88 -1.17 6.35
C LEU A 55 4.15 -2.59 6.87
N MET A 56 5.06 -3.33 6.24
CA MET A 56 5.45 -4.68 6.67
C MET A 56 6.06 -4.68 8.07
N GLN A 57 6.90 -3.70 8.40
CA GLN A 57 7.48 -3.58 9.73
C GLN A 57 6.41 -3.26 10.78
N GLU A 58 5.54 -2.29 10.49
CA GLU A 58 4.41 -1.93 11.37
C GLU A 58 3.48 -3.12 11.64
N GLY A 59 3.27 -3.95 10.62
CA GLY A 59 2.48 -5.18 10.69
C GLY A 59 3.17 -6.39 11.29
N GLY A 60 4.44 -6.27 11.70
CA GLY A 60 5.23 -7.39 12.27
C GLY A 60 5.70 -8.43 11.25
N VAL A 61 5.53 -8.18 9.95
CA VAL A 61 5.93 -9.09 8.85
C VAL A 61 7.45 -9.16 8.70
N ILE A 62 8.12 -8.02 8.86
CA ILE A 62 9.59 -7.91 8.79
C ILE A 62 10.14 -7.16 10.00
N ARG A 63 11.42 -7.37 10.32
CA ARG A 63 12.06 -6.72 11.49
C ARG A 63 12.45 -5.26 11.27
N SER A 64 12.71 -4.84 10.02
CA SER A 64 13.27 -3.51 9.74
C SER A 64 12.82 -2.96 8.39
N ASP A 65 12.42 -1.69 8.36
CA ASP A 65 12.14 -0.94 7.15
C ASP A 65 13.37 -0.19 6.57
N ALA A 66 14.52 -0.26 7.24
CA ALA A 66 15.73 0.48 6.90
C ALA A 66 16.24 0.27 5.46
N VAL A 67 16.54 1.36 4.77
CA VAL A 67 17.15 1.34 3.44
C VAL A 67 18.68 1.37 3.52
N ARG A 68 19.35 0.94 2.45
CA ARG A 68 20.79 1.10 2.33
C ARG A 68 21.12 2.53 1.90
N HIS A 69 22.17 3.10 2.48
CA HIS A 69 22.75 4.37 2.04
C HIS A 69 23.10 4.30 0.54
N PRO A 70 22.84 5.35 -0.27
CA PRO A 70 22.53 6.74 0.12
C PRO A 70 21.04 7.09 0.27
N LEU A 71 20.13 6.12 0.22
CA LEU A 71 18.72 6.40 0.41
C LEU A 71 18.46 6.84 1.86
N SER A 72 17.65 7.89 2.02
CA SER A 72 17.22 8.36 3.33
C SER A 72 16.00 7.58 3.82
N PRO A 73 15.86 7.34 5.13
CA PRO A 73 14.63 6.80 5.69
C PRO A 73 13.45 7.77 5.46
N LEU A 74 12.22 7.27 5.61
CA LEU A 74 11.05 8.14 5.59
C LEU A 74 11.10 9.15 6.72
N HIS A 75 10.65 10.38 6.45
CA HIS A 75 10.38 11.35 7.50
C HIS A 75 9.32 10.77 8.47
N PRO A 76 9.42 10.99 9.80
CA PRO A 76 8.49 10.42 10.77
C PRO A 76 7.01 10.70 10.45
N GLU A 77 6.68 11.94 10.11
CA GLU A 77 5.30 12.33 9.72
C GLU A 77 4.82 11.63 8.44
N THR A 78 5.73 11.41 7.49
CA THR A 78 5.42 10.65 6.27
C THR A 78 5.10 9.20 6.60
N ARG A 79 5.88 8.58 7.50
CA ARG A 79 5.61 7.20 7.96
C ARG A 79 4.28 7.13 8.70
N ALA A 80 3.99 8.09 9.58
CA ALA A 80 2.76 8.13 10.35
C ALA A 80 1.52 8.23 9.43
N GLY A 81 1.52 9.15 8.47
CA GLY A 81 0.42 9.31 7.52
C GLY A 81 0.20 8.09 6.63
N LEU A 82 1.28 7.41 6.21
CA LEU A 82 1.17 6.14 5.47
C LEU A 82 0.42 5.08 6.27
N ILE A 83 0.76 4.93 7.55
CA ILE A 83 0.18 3.92 8.44
C ILE A 83 -1.26 4.26 8.80
N GLU A 84 -1.58 5.53 9.01
CA GLU A 84 -2.94 6.02 9.25
C GLU A 84 -3.87 5.61 8.11
N ILE A 85 -3.54 5.99 6.88
CA ILE A 85 -4.35 5.67 5.70
C ILE A 85 -4.48 4.15 5.51
N ALA A 86 -3.38 3.40 5.71
CA ALA A 86 -3.40 1.94 5.59
C ALA A 86 -4.28 1.28 6.66
N ARG A 87 -4.35 1.85 7.87
CA ARG A 87 -5.21 1.38 8.96
C ARG A 87 -6.69 1.62 8.65
N ASP A 88 -7.04 2.80 8.14
CA ASP A 88 -8.42 3.12 7.73
C ASP A 88 -8.93 2.17 6.63
N LEU A 89 -8.03 1.74 5.75
CA LEU A 89 -8.33 0.80 4.68
C LEU A 89 -8.28 -0.67 5.11
N ASN A 90 -7.92 -0.95 6.37
CA ASN A 90 -7.71 -2.30 6.90
C ASN A 90 -6.76 -3.14 6.02
N ALA A 91 -5.66 -2.53 5.54
CA ALA A 91 -4.70 -3.22 4.69
C ALA A 91 -4.14 -4.47 5.40
N LYS A 92 -4.16 -5.64 4.74
CA LYS A 92 -3.89 -6.93 5.41
C LYS A 92 -2.53 -6.99 6.07
N VAL A 93 -1.54 -6.30 5.48
CA VAL A 93 -0.16 -6.21 5.99
C VAL A 93 -0.09 -5.82 7.47
N LEU A 94 -1.00 -4.99 7.98
CA LEU A 94 -1.00 -4.50 9.38
C LEU A 94 -1.47 -5.55 10.41
N SER A 95 -2.04 -6.67 9.95
CA SER A 95 -2.60 -7.74 10.79
C SER A 95 -2.13 -9.13 10.36
N TRP A 96 -0.93 -9.23 9.77
CA TRP A 96 -0.40 -10.50 9.26
C TRP A 96 0.70 -11.11 10.13
N GLY A 97 1.65 -10.31 10.64
CA GLY A 97 2.81 -10.81 11.38
C GLY A 97 2.61 -10.89 12.90
N LYS A 98 1.37 -10.75 13.38
CA LYS A 98 0.99 -10.80 14.79
C LYS A 98 0.16 -12.05 15.07
#